data_AF-A0A966S8X7-F1
#
_entry.id   AF-A0A966S8X7-F1
#
_cell.length_a   1.000
_cell.length_b   1.000
_cell.length_c   1.000
_cell.angle_alpha   90.00
_cell.angle_beta   90.00
_cell.angle_gamma   90.00
#
_symmetry.space_group_name_H-M   'P 1'
#
loop_
_entity.id
_entity.type
_entity.pdbx_description
1 polymer ?
#
loop_
_entity_poly.entity_id
_entity_poly.type
_entity_poly.pdbx_seq_one_letter_code
_entity_poly.pdbx_strand_id
1 'polypeptide(L)'
;KAHDKPIVTLRPAIRVYQQLSAFWGPKGLAGPDDYLFLPQEKNRAYALSVLGWMFRQVLESLGLRDGPHGNPRTLYSLRHTAITLRLLYGKGIDILTLARNARTSVEMIEKHYASTLTGERNIEMLQSKRTIVKR
;
A
#
# COMPACT_ATOMS: atom_id res chain seq x y z
N LYS A 1 0.92 8.60 -17.97
CA LYS A 1 1.04 9.80 -17.11
C LYS A 1 2.02 9.49 -16.00
N ALA A 2 3.23 10.07 -16.02
CA ALA A 2 4.17 9.92 -14.91
C ALA A 2 3.57 10.60 -13.67
N HIS A 3 3.42 9.83 -12.59
CA HIS A 3 2.94 10.36 -11.31
C HIS A 3 4.14 10.93 -10.55
N ASP A 4 4.43 12.20 -10.75
CA ASP A 4 5.60 12.90 -10.19
C ASP A 4 5.38 13.37 -8.73
N LYS A 5 4.17 13.18 -8.20
CA LYS A 5 3.87 13.56 -6.81
C LYS A 5 4.37 12.49 -5.83
N PRO A 6 4.97 12.90 -4.70
CA PRO A 6 5.48 11.98 -3.69
C PRO A 6 4.33 11.16 -3.10
N ILE A 7 4.59 9.87 -2.90
CA ILE A 7 3.72 8.98 -2.12
C ILE A 7 4.26 8.95 -0.70
N VAL A 8 3.35 8.98 0.26
CA VAL A 8 3.68 8.83 1.68
C VAL A 8 3.48 7.37 2.08
N THR A 9 4.52 6.76 2.61
CA THR A 9 4.46 5.42 3.21
C THR A 9 4.06 5.48 4.68
N LEU A 10 3.74 4.32 5.28
CA LEU A 10 3.48 4.24 6.71
C LEU A 10 4.80 4.36 7.50
N ARG A 11 4.77 4.94 8.70
CA ARG A 11 5.95 5.05 9.59
C ARG A 11 6.73 3.71 9.76
N PRO A 12 6.07 2.54 9.90
CA PRO A 12 6.79 1.27 9.99
C PRO A 12 7.70 0.94 8.80
N ALA A 13 7.43 1.49 7.61
CA ALA A 13 8.28 1.27 6.45
C ALA A 13 9.69 1.86 6.61
N ILE A 14 9.86 2.89 7.47
CA ILE A 14 11.18 3.45 7.79
C ILE A 14 12.07 2.38 8.43
N ARG A 15 11.52 1.58 9.35
CA ARG A 15 12.26 0.50 10.00
C ARG A 15 12.68 -0.57 8.99
N VAL A 16 11.79 -0.95 8.09
CA VAL A 16 12.09 -1.93 7.03
C VAL A 16 13.19 -1.41 6.11
N TYR A 17 13.10 -0.14 5.70
CA TYR A 17 14.14 0.52 4.91
C TYR A 17 15.49 0.48 5.62
N GLN A 18 15.56 0.93 6.87
CA GLN A 18 16.80 0.94 7.66
C GLN A 18 17.41 -0.46 7.80
N GLN A 19 16.59 -1.48 8.04
CA GLN A 19 17.06 -2.87 8.15
C GLN A 19 17.64 -3.38 6.82
N LEU A 20 16.98 -3.08 5.70
CA LEU A 20 17.47 -3.46 4.37
C LEU A 20 18.76 -2.71 4.02
N SER A 21 18.83 -1.41 4.26
CA SER A 21 20.05 -0.62 4.03
C SER A 21 21.22 -1.13 4.88
N ALA A 22 21.00 -1.49 6.14
CA ALA A 22 22.04 -2.08 6.99
C ALA A 22 22.49 -3.46 6.49
N PHE A 23 21.56 -4.27 5.97
CA PHE A 23 21.87 -5.60 5.44
C PHE A 23 22.65 -5.54 4.11
N TRP A 24 22.26 -4.65 3.20
CA TRP A 24 22.87 -4.51 1.88
C TRP A 24 24.10 -3.58 1.86
N GLY A 25 24.24 -2.71 2.86
CA GLY A 25 25.34 -1.75 2.98
C GLY A 25 26.72 -2.38 2.91
N PRO A 26 27.04 -3.42 3.71
CA PRO A 26 28.32 -4.13 3.62
C PRO A 26 28.59 -4.80 2.26
N LYS A 27 27.56 -4.97 1.42
CA LYS A 27 27.65 -5.56 0.08
C LYS A 27 27.75 -4.50 -1.02
N GLY A 28 27.75 -3.21 -0.68
CA GLY A 28 27.77 -2.11 -1.65
C GLY A 28 26.50 -2.00 -2.49
N LEU A 29 25.36 -2.45 -1.97
CA LEU A 29 24.08 -2.54 -2.67
C LEU A 29 22.97 -1.70 -1.98
N ALA A 30 23.36 -0.63 -1.30
CA ALA A 30 22.45 0.25 -0.55
C ALA A 30 22.71 1.74 -0.85
N GLY A 31 23.26 2.05 -2.02
CA GLY A 31 23.43 3.40 -2.51
C GLY A 31 22.10 4.12 -2.78
N PRO A 32 22.12 5.44 -2.98
CA PRO A 32 20.91 6.25 -3.20
C PRO A 32 20.14 5.84 -4.46
N ASP A 33 20.84 5.31 -5.48
CA ASP A 33 20.27 4.88 -6.75
C ASP A 33 20.03 3.36 -6.84
N ASP A 34 20.38 2.60 -5.78
CA ASP A 34 20.18 1.16 -5.74
C ASP A 34 18.71 0.81 -5.47
N TYR A 35 18.24 -0.30 -6.05
CA TYR A 35 16.90 -0.80 -5.78
C TYR A 35 16.78 -1.35 -4.36
N LEU A 36 15.83 -0.83 -3.58
CA LEU A 36 15.62 -1.25 -2.20
C LEU A 36 15.34 -2.77 -2.02
N PHE A 37 14.62 -3.37 -2.97
CA PHE A 37 14.28 -4.79 -2.95
C PHE A 37 14.98 -5.52 -4.10
N LEU A 38 15.70 -6.59 -3.75
CA LEU A 38 16.54 -7.36 -4.67
C LEU A 38 17.48 -6.42 -5.46
N PRO A 39 18.37 -5.66 -4.78
CA PRO A 39 19.27 -4.70 -5.43
C PRO A 39 20.18 -5.34 -6.48
N GLN A 40 20.53 -6.61 -6.28
CA GLN A 40 21.34 -7.40 -7.22
C GLN A 40 20.61 -7.67 -8.57
N GLU A 41 19.29 -7.53 -8.61
CA GLU A 41 18.49 -7.80 -9.82
C GLU A 41 18.13 -6.50 -10.55
N LYS A 42 18.77 -6.29 -11.69
CA LYS A 42 18.56 -5.11 -12.54
C LYS A 42 17.28 -5.23 -13.37
N ASN A 43 16.88 -6.44 -13.76
CA ASN A 43 15.63 -6.67 -14.47
C ASN A 43 14.44 -6.60 -13.50
N ARG A 44 13.77 -5.45 -13.46
CA ARG A 44 12.67 -5.20 -12.52
C ARG A 44 11.42 -6.04 -12.79
N ALA A 45 11.20 -6.50 -14.02
CA ALA A 45 10.11 -7.41 -14.34
C ALA A 45 10.37 -8.80 -13.76
N TYR A 46 11.62 -9.27 -13.82
CA TYR A 46 12.04 -10.52 -13.19
C TYR A 46 11.99 -10.41 -11.66
N ALA A 47 12.54 -9.34 -11.08
CA ALA A 47 12.48 -9.10 -9.63
C ALA A 47 11.03 -9.13 -9.11
N LEU A 48 10.09 -8.51 -9.83
CA LEU A 48 8.68 -8.53 -9.45
C LEU A 48 8.08 -9.94 -9.54
N SER A 49 8.45 -10.72 -10.55
CA SER A 49 8.04 -12.12 -10.68
C SER A 49 8.55 -12.98 -9.52
N VAL A 50 9.81 -12.80 -9.12
CA VAL A 50 10.41 -13.48 -7.95
C VAL A 50 9.66 -13.14 -6.68
N LEU A 51 9.41 -11.84 -6.41
CA LEU A 51 8.65 -11.42 -5.25
C LEU A 51 7.22 -11.99 -5.27
N GLY A 52 6.58 -12.02 -6.43
CA GLY A 52 5.24 -12.59 -6.62
C GLY A 52 5.22 -14.09 -6.33
N TRP A 53 6.25 -14.81 -6.76
CA TRP A 53 6.42 -16.22 -6.44
C TRP A 53 6.67 -16.46 -4.95
N MET A 54 7.59 -15.72 -4.33
CA MET A 54 7.85 -15.82 -2.88
C MET A 54 6.57 -15.58 -2.06
N PHE A 55 5.80 -14.55 -2.42
CA PHE A 55 4.54 -14.24 -1.75
C PHE A 55 3.52 -15.37 -1.92
N ARG A 56 3.42 -15.94 -3.13
CA ARG A 56 2.56 -17.10 -3.38
C ARG A 56 2.94 -18.29 -2.48
N GLN A 57 4.23 -18.62 -2.37
CA GLN A 57 4.69 -19.72 -1.52
C GLN A 57 4.28 -19.54 -0.07
N VAL A 58 4.43 -18.31 0.46
CA VAL A 58 3.96 -17.98 1.82
C VAL A 58 2.45 -18.21 1.95
N LEU A 59 1.65 -17.74 0.99
CA LEU A 59 0.19 -17.93 1.02
C LEU A 59 -0.23 -19.40 0.93
N GLU A 60 0.45 -20.19 0.10
CA GLU A 60 0.19 -21.64 -0.02
C GLU A 60 0.50 -22.36 1.29
N SER A 61 1.64 -22.06 1.91
CA SER A 61 2.02 -22.66 3.21
C SER A 61 1.04 -22.34 4.34
N LEU A 62 0.31 -21.23 4.24
CA LEU A 62 -0.66 -20.79 5.24
C LEU A 62 -2.11 -21.15 4.88
N GLY A 63 -2.37 -21.81 3.75
CA GLY A 63 -3.74 -22.06 3.27
C GLY A 63 -4.51 -20.79 2.89
N LEU A 64 -3.80 -19.71 2.59
CA LEU A 64 -4.36 -18.39 2.25
C LEU A 64 -4.21 -18.07 0.75
N ARG A 65 -4.03 -19.09 -0.09
CA ARG A 65 -3.85 -18.89 -1.54
C ARG A 65 -5.06 -18.25 -2.19
N ASP A 66 -6.25 -18.71 -1.84
CA ASP A 66 -7.50 -18.32 -2.48
C ASP A 66 -8.31 -17.42 -1.57
N GLY A 67 -8.89 -16.38 -2.17
CA GLY A 67 -9.81 -15.47 -1.51
C GLY A 67 -11.19 -16.09 -1.31
N PRO A 68 -12.09 -15.39 -0.60
CA PRO A 68 -13.46 -15.87 -0.34
C PRO A 68 -14.27 -16.18 -1.61
N HIS A 69 -13.92 -15.57 -2.74
CA HIS A 69 -14.57 -15.77 -4.04
C HIS A 69 -13.83 -16.75 -4.95
N GLY A 70 -12.91 -17.56 -4.40
CA GLY A 70 -12.08 -18.51 -5.17
C GLY A 70 -10.98 -17.85 -6.02
N ASN A 71 -10.85 -16.52 -5.96
CA ASN A 71 -9.82 -15.82 -6.73
C ASN A 71 -8.45 -15.91 -6.03
N PRO A 72 -7.38 -16.21 -6.77
CA PRO A 72 -6.04 -16.28 -6.23
C PRO A 72 -5.56 -14.93 -5.68
N ARG A 73 -5.10 -14.88 -4.42
CA ARG A 73 -4.39 -13.72 -3.87
C ARG A 73 -3.03 -13.54 -4.56
N THR A 74 -2.65 -12.30 -4.84
CA THR A 74 -1.37 -11.93 -5.48
C THR A 74 -0.73 -10.77 -4.71
N LEU A 75 0.48 -10.34 -5.08
CA LEU A 75 1.06 -9.11 -4.51
C LEU A 75 0.12 -7.91 -4.63
N TYR A 76 -0.68 -7.84 -5.69
CA TYR A 76 -1.67 -6.76 -5.88
C TYR A 76 -2.77 -6.79 -4.80
N SER A 77 -3.07 -7.95 -4.21
CA SER A 77 -3.99 -8.07 -3.08
C SER A 77 -3.53 -7.26 -1.86
N LEU A 78 -2.22 -7.06 -1.66
CA LEU A 78 -1.71 -6.23 -0.57
C LEU A 78 -2.14 -4.76 -0.73
N ARG A 79 -2.24 -4.26 -1.97
CA ARG A 79 -2.75 -2.92 -2.24
C ARG A 79 -4.23 -2.80 -1.88
N HIS A 80 -5.04 -3.80 -2.23
CA HIS A 80 -6.44 -3.85 -1.83
C HIS A 80 -6.60 -3.85 -0.31
N THR A 81 -5.81 -4.67 0.39
CA THR A 81 -5.79 -4.71 1.85
C THR A 81 -5.39 -3.35 2.43
N ALA A 82 -4.31 -2.73 1.93
CA ALA A 82 -3.85 -1.44 2.43
C ALA A 82 -4.89 -0.32 2.27
N ILE A 83 -5.55 -0.22 1.11
CA ILE A 83 -6.61 0.77 0.87
C ILE A 83 -7.80 0.48 1.78
N THR A 84 -8.23 -0.78 1.89
CA THR A 84 -9.36 -1.19 2.73
C THR A 84 -9.11 -0.88 4.21
N LEU A 85 -7.95 -1.25 4.75
CA LEU A 85 -7.60 -0.95 6.13
C LEU A 85 -7.58 0.56 6.41
N ARG A 86 -7.13 1.35 5.43
CA ARG A 86 -7.08 2.80 5.54
C ARG A 86 -8.48 3.43 5.52
N LEU A 87 -9.39 2.90 4.72
CA LEU A 87 -10.80 3.29 4.71
C LEU A 87 -11.53 2.89 6.00
N LEU A 88 -11.22 1.71 6.54
CA LEU A 88 -11.91 1.16 7.71
C LEU A 88 -11.44 1.77 9.04
N TYR A 89 -10.14 1.99 9.19
CA TYR A 89 -9.53 2.35 10.47
C TYR A 89 -8.82 3.71 10.45
N GLY A 90 -8.80 4.37 9.30
CA GLY A 90 -8.16 5.65 9.13
C GLY A 90 -8.96 6.79 9.72
N LYS A 91 -8.54 7.32 10.87
CA LYS A 91 -9.11 8.54 11.42
C LYS A 91 -8.82 9.75 10.52
N GLY A 92 -9.87 10.48 10.15
CA GLY A 92 -9.76 11.75 9.41
C GLY A 92 -9.27 11.60 7.96
N ILE A 93 -9.45 10.44 7.34
CA ILE A 93 -8.96 10.20 5.98
C ILE A 93 -9.97 10.65 4.96
N ASP A 94 -9.57 11.69 4.24
CA ASP A 94 -10.23 12.13 3.03
C ASP A 94 -9.96 11.16 1.88
N ILE A 95 -11.03 10.68 1.22
CA ILE A 95 -10.97 9.73 0.09
C ILE A 95 -10.11 10.29 -1.04
N LEU A 96 -10.17 11.59 -1.30
CA LEU A 96 -9.35 12.23 -2.33
C LEU A 96 -7.86 12.17 -1.99
N THR A 97 -7.50 12.39 -0.73
CA THR A 97 -6.13 12.25 -0.22
C THR A 97 -5.64 10.81 -0.34
N LEU A 98 -6.50 9.83 -0.01
CA LEU A 98 -6.17 8.41 -0.17
C LEU A 98 -5.98 8.03 -1.63
N ALA A 99 -6.86 8.46 -2.53
CA ALA A 99 -6.77 8.22 -3.97
C ALA A 99 -5.46 8.77 -4.57
N ARG A 100 -5.07 9.99 -4.17
CA ARG A 100 -3.79 10.61 -4.57
C ARG A 100 -2.60 9.80 -4.11
N ASN A 101 -2.56 9.38 -2.84
CA ASN A 101 -1.48 8.57 -2.29
C ASN A 101 -1.41 7.19 -2.98
N ALA A 102 -2.56 6.56 -3.21
CA ALA A 102 -2.63 5.29 -3.90
C ALA A 102 -2.35 5.40 -5.41
N ARG A 103 -2.33 6.59 -6.02
CA ARG A 103 -2.26 6.79 -7.49
C ARG A 103 -3.43 6.14 -8.22
N THR A 104 -4.64 6.44 -7.78
CA THR A 104 -5.89 6.03 -8.46
C THR A 104 -6.91 7.16 -8.43
N SER A 105 -8.05 7.00 -9.10
CA SER A 105 -9.15 7.98 -9.02
C SER A 105 -10.03 7.71 -7.81
N VAL A 106 -10.73 8.75 -7.35
CA VAL A 106 -11.79 8.60 -6.32
C VAL A 106 -12.85 7.60 -6.81
N GLU A 107 -13.26 7.71 -8.07
CA GLU A 107 -14.19 6.78 -8.71
C GLU A 107 -13.74 5.33 -8.61
N MET A 108 -12.45 5.04 -8.83
CA MET A 108 -11.92 3.68 -8.68
C MET A 108 -11.91 3.22 -7.22
N ILE A 109 -11.73 4.12 -6.26
CA ILE A 109 -11.89 3.77 -4.84
C ILE A 109 -13.36 3.45 -4.55
N GLU A 110 -14.29 4.30 -4.97
CA GLU A 110 -15.71 4.07 -4.75
C GLU A 110 -16.17 2.76 -5.40
N LYS A 111 -15.85 2.54 -6.68
CA LYS A 111 -16.23 1.32 -7.41
C LYS A 111 -15.74 0.03 -6.73
N HIS A 112 -14.52 0.04 -6.18
CA HIS A 112 -13.91 -1.17 -5.63
C HIS A 112 -14.09 -1.35 -4.11
N TYR A 113 -14.46 -0.30 -3.38
CA TYR A 113 -14.51 -0.34 -1.90
C TYR A 113 -15.78 0.27 -1.28
N ALA A 114 -16.71 0.82 -2.08
CA ALA A 114 -17.95 1.42 -1.54
C ALA A 114 -18.80 0.42 -0.74
N SER A 115 -18.84 -0.85 -1.13
CA SER A 115 -19.57 -1.88 -0.36
C SER A 115 -19.00 -2.10 1.06
N THR A 116 -17.72 -1.79 1.26
CA THR A 116 -17.04 -1.90 2.56
C THR A 116 -17.22 -0.64 3.41
N LEU A 117 -17.66 0.46 2.79
CA LEU A 117 -17.93 1.76 3.42
C LEU A 117 -19.43 1.90 3.69
N THR A 118 -19.96 1.26 4.74
CA THR A 118 -21.32 1.57 5.18
C THR A 118 -21.40 3.01 5.72
N GLY A 119 -22.40 3.77 5.27
CA GLY A 119 -22.54 5.22 5.49
C GLY A 119 -22.60 5.66 6.97
N GLU A 120 -22.87 4.73 7.88
CA GLU A 120 -23.01 4.98 9.32
C GLU A 120 -21.67 5.21 10.05
N ARG A 121 -20.53 4.85 9.44
CA ARG A 121 -19.21 4.98 10.08
C ARG A 121 -18.61 6.38 10.05
N ASN A 122 -19.25 7.33 9.38
CA ASN A 122 -18.74 8.70 9.18
C ASN A 122 -19.59 9.81 9.81
N ILE A 123 -20.56 9.48 10.67
CA ILE A 123 -21.44 10.48 11.30
C ILE A 123 -20.64 11.57 12.01
N GLU A 124 -19.59 11.21 12.75
CA GLU A 124 -18.71 12.18 13.42
C GLU A 124 -17.98 13.10 12.44
N MET A 125 -17.50 12.60 11.29
CA MET A 125 -16.85 13.45 10.28
C MET A 125 -17.86 14.37 9.57
N LEU A 126 -19.04 13.84 9.25
CA LEU A 126 -20.13 14.60 8.59
C LEU A 126 -20.66 15.72 9.48
N GLN A 127 -20.72 15.48 10.80
CA GLN A 127 -21.18 16.46 11.78
C GLN A 127 -20.04 17.34 12.33
N SER A 128 -18.78 17.01 12.04
CA SER A 128 -17.64 17.82 12.48
C SER A 128 -17.66 19.19 11.81
N LYS A 129 -17.57 20.24 12.62
CA LYS A 129 -17.42 21.61 12.13
C LYS A 129 -15.96 21.87 11.75
N ARG A 130 -15.74 22.48 10.59
CA ARG A 130 -14.39 22.87 10.13
C ARG A 130 -13.75 23.80 11.16
N THR A 131 -12.65 23.37 11.77
CA THR A 131 -11.89 24.22 12.69
C THR A 131 -11.07 25.20 11.85
N ILE A 132 -11.47 26.48 11.87
CA ILE A 132 -10.67 27.55 11.27
C ILE A 132 -9.47 27.75 12.20
N VAL A 133 -8.29 27.31 11.77
CA VAL A 133 -7.04 27.63 12.48
C VAL A 133 -6.82 29.13 12.32
N LYS A 134 -6.94 29.89 13.41
CA LYS A 134 -6.52 31.29 13.45
C LYS A 134 -5.00 31.33 13.25
N ARG A 135 -4.58 32.09 12.24
CA ARG A 135 -3.18 32.39 11.94
C ARG A 135 -2.51 33.11 13.09
#